data_AF-A0A941ULP7-F1
#
_entry.id   AF-A0A941ULP7-F1
#
_cell.length_a   1.000
_cell.length_b   1.000
_cell.length_c   1.000
_cell.angle_alpha   90.00
_cell.angle_beta   90.00
_cell.angle_gamma   90.00
#
_symmetry.space_group_name_H-M   'P 1'
#
loop_
_entity.id
_entity.type
_entity.pdbx_description
1 polymer ?
#
loop_
_entity_poly.entity_id
_entity_poly.type
_entity_poly.pdbx_seq_one_letter_code
_entity_poly.pdbx_strand_id
1 'polypeptide(L)'
;MLHGFDAASGAEKFAYVPRSLLAEPLSAADPRSVLVRLADPAFAPRFYVDGSPAVGDAYWAGAWRTVVVGTTGVGGRGVFALDIGDPEAMSPGKLLWDIDGRADPNLGYTAGQAAIG
;
A
#
# COMPACT_ATOMS: atom_id res chain seq x y z
N MET A 1 4.43 -2.70 -3.55
CA MET A 1 3.66 -1.47 -3.88
C MET A 1 2.28 -1.90 -4.37
N LEU A 2 1.32 -0.99 -4.54
CA LEU A 2 0.04 -1.31 -5.19
C LEU A 2 0.03 -0.68 -6.58
N HIS A 3 -0.28 -1.49 -7.60
CA HIS A 3 -0.42 -1.04 -8.99
C HIS A 3 -1.82 -1.38 -9.49
N GLY A 4 -2.47 -0.42 -10.14
CA GLY A 4 -3.75 -0.61 -10.80
C GLY A 4 -3.56 -0.63 -12.32
N PHE A 5 -4.01 -1.69 -12.97
CA PHE A 5 -3.92 -1.86 -14.42
C PHE A 5 -5.30 -1.93 -15.05
N ASP A 6 -5.42 -1.37 -16.25
CA ASP A 6 -6.55 -1.62 -17.11
C ASP A 6 -6.53 -3.08 -17.59
N ALA A 7 -7.63 -3.80 -17.36
CA ALA A 7 -7.68 -5.24 -17.62
C ALA A 7 -7.63 -5.59 -19.12
N ALA A 8 -8.06 -4.68 -20.00
CA ALA A 8 -8.12 -4.93 -21.43
C ALA A 8 -6.79 -4.65 -22.14
N SER A 9 -6.13 -3.56 -21.78
CA SER A 9 -4.89 -3.08 -22.40
C SER A 9 -3.63 -3.43 -21.63
N GLY A 10 -3.74 -3.76 -20.34
CA GLY A 10 -2.59 -3.91 -19.45
C GLY A 10 -1.89 -2.59 -19.13
N ALA A 11 -2.44 -1.44 -19.54
CA ALA A 11 -1.86 -0.13 -19.23
C ALA A 11 -2.00 0.18 -17.74
N GLU A 12 -0.93 0.65 -17.12
CA GLU A 12 -0.97 1.11 -15.73
C GLU A 12 -1.79 2.40 -15.63
N LYS A 13 -2.75 2.41 -14.70
CA LYS A 13 -3.64 3.56 -14.41
C LYS A 13 -3.18 4.34 -13.20
N PHE A 14 -2.71 3.66 -12.17
CA PHE A 14 -2.13 4.30 -11.01
C PHE A 14 -1.16 3.38 -10.28
N ALA A 15 -0.29 3.99 -9.49
CA ALA A 15 0.55 3.30 -8.51
C ALA A 15 0.44 4.01 -7.15
N TYR A 16 0.52 3.23 -6.09
CA TYR A 16 0.62 3.73 -4.73
C TYR A 16 1.82 3.13 -4.01
N VAL A 17 2.63 4.01 -3.41
CA VAL A 17 3.78 3.65 -2.58
C VAL A 17 3.45 3.97 -1.12
N PRO A 18 3.22 2.95 -0.27
CA PRO A 18 2.92 3.16 1.14
C PRO A 18 4.03 3.91 1.87
N ARG A 19 3.65 4.77 2.80
CA ARG A 19 4.58 5.60 3.58
C ARG A 19 5.57 4.75 4.38
N SER A 20 5.15 3.60 4.89
CA SER A 20 6.01 2.67 5.63
C SER A 20 7.24 2.24 4.81
N LEU A 21 7.13 2.09 3.48
CA LEU A 21 8.27 1.74 2.63
C LEU A 21 9.25 2.90 2.45
N LEU A 22 8.78 4.14 2.49
CA LEU A 22 9.64 5.33 2.40
C LEU A 22 10.31 5.66 3.74
N ALA A 23 9.61 5.38 4.84
CA ALA A 23 9.97 5.83 6.17
C ALA A 23 10.74 4.79 7.00
N GLU A 24 10.57 3.49 6.76
CA GLU A 24 11.31 2.47 7.52
C GLU A 24 12.76 2.36 7.03
N PRO A 25 13.76 2.52 7.94
CA PRO A 25 15.17 2.39 7.59
C PRO A 25 15.53 0.93 7.32
N LEU A 26 16.52 0.71 6.47
CA LEU A 26 17.02 -0.61 6.11
C LEU A 26 17.50 -1.40 7.34
N SER A 27 18.17 -0.72 8.27
CA SER A 27 18.55 -1.26 9.58
C SER A 27 18.86 -0.13 10.56
N ALA A 28 19.11 -0.47 11.83
CA ALA A 28 19.61 0.52 12.80
C ALA A 28 20.95 1.17 12.38
N ALA A 29 21.76 0.47 11.56
CA ALA A 29 23.05 0.94 11.07
C ALA A 29 22.97 1.63 9.69
N ASP A 30 21.84 1.49 8.96
CA ASP A 30 21.66 2.06 7.64
C ASP A 30 20.30 2.79 7.58
N PRO A 31 20.30 4.14 7.65
CA PRO A 31 19.09 4.94 7.75
C PRO A 31 18.35 5.09 6.40
N ARG A 32 18.88 4.54 5.31
CA ARG A 32 18.23 4.62 3.99
C ARG A 32 16.90 3.85 4.01
N SER A 33 15.94 4.33 3.23
CA SER A 33 14.66 3.64 3.02
C SER A 33 14.87 2.19 2.57
N VAL A 34 13.99 1.29 3.03
CA VAL A 34 13.97 -0.11 2.58
C VAL A 34 13.86 -0.25 1.05
N LEU A 35 13.32 0.75 0.35
CA LEU A 35 13.23 0.76 -1.12
C LEU A 35 14.60 0.74 -1.81
N VAL A 36 15.67 1.18 -1.14
CA VAL A 36 17.03 1.16 -1.73
C VAL A 36 17.46 -0.25 -2.13
N ARG A 37 16.92 -1.29 -1.48
CA ARG A 37 17.20 -2.67 -1.88
C ARG A 37 16.69 -3.01 -3.28
N LEU A 38 15.60 -2.39 -3.73
CA LEU A 38 15.05 -2.64 -5.07
C LEU A 38 15.99 -2.20 -6.19
N ALA A 39 16.95 -1.32 -5.90
CA ALA A 39 17.97 -0.87 -6.85
C ALA A 39 19.27 -1.67 -6.78
N ASP A 40 19.41 -2.60 -5.82
CA ASP A 40 20.61 -3.42 -5.67
C ASP A 40 20.50 -4.69 -6.56
N PRO A 41 21.37 -4.88 -7.56
CA PRO A 41 21.33 -6.05 -8.43
C PRO A 41 21.56 -7.38 -7.70
N ALA A 42 22.23 -7.34 -6.53
CA ALA A 42 22.45 -8.50 -5.68
C ALA A 42 21.27 -8.76 -4.71
N PHE A 43 20.25 -7.90 -4.72
CA PHE A 43 19.11 -8.05 -3.85
C PHE A 43 18.21 -9.21 -4.30
N ALA A 44 18.21 -10.29 -3.52
CA ALA A 44 17.19 -11.33 -3.62
C ALA A 44 15.87 -10.77 -3.05
N PRO A 45 14.77 -10.70 -3.84
CA PRO A 45 13.50 -10.13 -3.41
C PRO A 45 13.05 -10.79 -2.10
N ARG A 46 12.94 -9.98 -1.05
CA ARG A 46 12.06 -10.28 0.08
C ARG A 46 10.76 -9.55 -0.21
N PHE A 47 9.67 -10.28 -0.12
CA PHE A 47 8.32 -9.83 -0.44
C PHE A 47 7.99 -8.44 0.16
N TYR A 48 7.55 -7.50 -0.69
CA TYR A 48 7.20 -6.11 -0.32
C TYR A 48 5.80 -5.79 -0.83
N VAL A 49 4.80 -5.77 0.07
CA VAL A 49 3.37 -5.69 -0.31
C VAL A 49 2.93 -6.94 -1.10
N ASP A 50 3.38 -8.13 -0.68
CA ASP A 50 2.82 -9.38 -1.21
C ASP A 50 1.64 -9.80 -0.35
N GLY A 51 0.47 -9.49 -0.87
CA GLY A 51 -0.82 -9.82 -0.28
C GLY A 51 -1.90 -9.28 -1.21
N SER A 52 -2.92 -10.09 -1.49
CA SER A 52 -4.06 -9.63 -2.28
C SER A 52 -4.73 -8.48 -1.54
N PRO A 53 -4.83 -7.27 -2.14
CA PRO A 53 -5.57 -6.21 -1.49
C PRO A 53 -7.04 -6.62 -1.34
N ALA A 54 -7.71 -6.08 -0.32
CA ALA A 54 -9.15 -6.22 -0.18
C ALA A 54 -9.83 -5.10 -0.97
N VAL A 55 -10.79 -5.46 -1.82
CA VAL A 55 -11.60 -4.48 -2.58
C VAL A 55 -13.04 -4.66 -2.18
N GLY A 56 -13.75 -3.55 -1.95
CA GLY A 56 -15.16 -3.57 -1.59
C GLY A 56 -15.76 -2.18 -1.58
N ASP A 57 -17.09 -2.12 -1.57
CA ASP A 57 -17.81 -0.86 -1.48
C ASP A 57 -18.03 -0.47 -0.02
N ALA A 58 -17.81 0.79 0.30
CA ALA A 58 -18.08 1.35 1.62
C ALA A 58 -18.95 2.61 1.49
N TYR A 59 -19.85 2.80 2.43
CA TYR A 59 -20.76 3.94 2.47
C TYR A 59 -20.32 4.95 3.52
N TRP A 60 -19.98 6.16 3.09
CA TRP A 60 -19.71 7.27 4.00
C TRP A 60 -20.10 8.61 3.38
N ALA A 61 -20.36 9.61 4.22
CA ALA A 61 -20.74 10.97 3.80
C ALA A 61 -21.87 11.01 2.76
N GLY A 62 -22.84 10.09 2.85
CA GLY A 62 -24.00 10.05 1.98
C GLY A 62 -23.79 9.43 0.60
N ALA A 63 -22.65 8.75 0.35
CA ALA A 63 -22.36 8.14 -0.94
C ALA A 63 -21.66 6.78 -0.80
N TRP A 64 -21.95 5.88 -1.72
CA TRP A 64 -21.20 4.64 -1.94
C TRP A 64 -19.93 4.93 -2.72
N ARG A 65 -18.84 4.27 -2.33
CA ARG A 65 -17.54 4.38 -3.00
C ARG A 65 -16.85 3.04 -2.97
N THR A 66 -16.10 2.75 -4.03
CA THR A 66 -15.27 1.55 -4.13
C THR A 66 -13.91 1.83 -3.50
N VAL A 67 -13.54 1.01 -2.53
CA VAL A 67 -12.32 1.16 -1.73
C VAL A 67 -11.42 -0.05 -1.93
N VAL A 68 -10.12 0.21 -1.98
CA VAL A 68 -9.11 -0.83 -1.83
C VAL A 68 -8.36 -0.62 -0.51
N VAL A 69 -8.20 -1.70 0.25
CA VAL A 69 -7.40 -1.75 1.47
C VAL A 69 -6.23 -2.69 1.22
N GLY A 70 -5.02 -2.16 1.39
CA GLY A 70 -3.78 -2.91 1.21
C GLY A 70 -2.94 -2.91 2.48
N THR A 71 -2.01 -3.86 2.53
CA THR A 71 -1.03 -4.00 3.61
C THR A 71 0.36 -4.05 3.03
N THR A 72 1.38 -3.66 3.80
CA THR A 72 2.77 -3.78 3.35
C THR A 72 3.37 -5.17 3.55
N GLY A 73 2.57 -6.13 4.04
CA GLY A 73 2.98 -7.50 4.28
C GLY A 73 4.16 -7.58 5.24
N VAL A 74 5.15 -8.40 4.90
CA VAL A 74 6.41 -8.55 5.66
C VAL A 74 7.45 -7.48 5.32
N GLY A 75 7.18 -6.65 4.31
CA GLY A 75 8.09 -5.65 3.78
C GLY A 75 8.17 -4.36 4.60
N GLY A 76 7.19 -4.16 5.47
CA GLY A 76 7.14 -3.07 6.43
C GLY A 76 5.86 -3.16 7.26
N ARG A 77 5.76 -2.36 8.32
CA ARG A 77 4.56 -2.30 9.17
C ARG A 77 3.65 -1.18 8.68
N GLY A 78 2.61 -1.53 7.94
CA GLY A 78 1.72 -0.54 7.36
C GLY A 78 0.45 -1.11 6.75
N VAL A 79 -0.60 -0.30 6.81
CA VAL A 79 -1.90 -0.53 6.19
C VAL A 79 -2.36 0.78 5.56
N PHE A 80 -3.00 0.70 4.41
CA PHE A 80 -3.48 1.87 3.69
C PHE A 80 -4.82 1.60 3.01
N ALA A 81 -5.57 2.66 2.76
CA ALA A 81 -6.80 2.59 1.98
C ALA A 81 -6.92 3.73 0.96
N LEU A 82 -7.41 3.40 -0.22
CA LEU A 82 -7.63 4.32 -1.33
C LEU A 82 -9.09 4.24 -1.80
N ASP A 83 -9.70 5.37 -2.12
CA ASP A 83 -10.93 5.44 -2.90
C ASP A 83 -10.58 5.27 -4.38
N ILE A 84 -10.96 4.14 -4.95
CA ILE A 84 -10.68 3.74 -6.34
C ILE A 84 -11.93 3.78 -7.23
N GLY A 85 -12.97 4.51 -6.82
CA GLY A 85 -14.22 4.60 -7.58
C GLY A 85 -14.06 5.24 -8.97
N ASP A 86 -12.97 5.96 -9.21
CA ASP A 86 -12.59 6.50 -10.52
C ASP A 86 -11.07 6.33 -10.73
N PRO A 87 -10.63 5.23 -11.37
CA PRO A 87 -9.22 4.95 -11.63
C PRO A 87 -8.54 5.93 -12.60
N GLU A 88 -9.30 6.68 -13.42
CA GLU A 88 -8.74 7.68 -14.33
C GLU A 88 -8.45 9.01 -13.61
N ALA A 89 -9.13 9.27 -12.49
CA ALA A 89 -8.99 10.48 -11.69
C ALA A 89 -8.27 10.25 -10.35
N MET A 90 -7.29 9.33 -10.33
CA MET A 90 -6.48 9.06 -9.15
C MET A 90 -5.60 10.27 -8.81
N SER A 91 -5.58 10.64 -7.53
CA SER A 91 -4.81 11.79 -7.02
C SER A 91 -4.54 11.60 -5.52
N PRO A 92 -3.67 12.42 -4.89
CA PRO A 92 -3.45 12.35 -3.44
C PRO A 92 -4.74 12.48 -2.60
N GLY A 93 -5.78 13.15 -3.11
CA GLY A 93 -7.08 13.25 -2.45
C GLY A 93 -7.90 11.95 -2.42
N LYS A 94 -7.47 10.92 -3.14
CA LYS A 94 -8.04 9.56 -3.09
C LYS A 94 -7.45 8.71 -1.97
N LEU A 95 -6.39 9.17 -1.30
CA LEU A 95 -5.87 8.52 -0.10
C LEU A 95 -6.80 8.77 1.08
N LEU A 96 -7.40 7.68 1.59
CA LEU A 96 -8.27 7.74 2.76
C LEU A 96 -7.42 7.77 4.03
N TRP A 97 -6.46 6.86 4.14
CA TRP A 97 -5.51 6.79 5.25
C TRP A 97 -4.30 5.92 4.90
N ASP A 98 -3.17 6.20 5.53
CA ASP A 98 -1.94 5.39 5.52
C ASP A 98 -1.35 5.38 6.93
N ILE A 99 -1.47 4.24 7.59
CA ILE A 99 -1.04 4.02 8.97
C ILE A 99 0.19 3.13 8.91
N ASP A 100 1.27 3.57 9.55
CA ASP A 100 2.53 2.83 9.66
C ASP A 100 2.91 2.61 11.13
N GLY A 101 3.97 1.83 11.36
CA GLY A 101 4.51 1.59 12.70
C GLY A 101 5.01 2.84 13.45
N ARG A 102 5.07 4.02 12.80
CA ARG A 102 5.35 5.30 13.46
C ARG A 102 4.07 5.94 13.99
N ALA A 103 2.97 5.83 13.24
CA ALA A 103 1.66 6.31 13.66
C ALA A 103 1.03 5.40 14.73
N ASP A 104 1.24 4.08 14.64
CA ASP A 104 0.81 3.10 15.65
C ASP A 104 1.96 2.14 16.01
N PRO A 105 2.60 2.30 17.18
CA PRO A 105 3.68 1.41 17.63
C PRO A 105 3.26 -0.05 17.83
N ASN A 106 1.97 -0.34 17.99
CA ASN A 106 1.45 -1.69 18.16
C ASN A 106 1.14 -2.36 16.82
N LEU A 107 1.23 -1.64 15.70
CA LEU A 107 1.04 -2.20 14.38
C LEU A 107 2.20 -3.15 14.05
N GLY A 108 1.89 -4.44 13.99
CA GLY A 108 2.82 -5.49 13.54
C GLY A 108 2.94 -5.56 12.03
N TYR A 109 3.64 -6.59 11.55
CA TYR A 109 3.64 -6.93 10.13
C TYR A 109 2.26 -7.50 9.75
N THR A 110 1.61 -6.86 8.78
CA THR A 110 0.23 -7.14 8.39
C THR A 110 0.21 -8.09 7.20
N ALA A 111 0.49 -9.37 7.46
CA ALA A 111 0.51 -10.42 6.44
C ALA A 111 -0.90 -10.94 6.06
N GLY A 112 -1.92 -10.66 6.88
CA GLY A 112 -3.30 -11.04 6.60
C GLY A 112 -3.99 -10.08 5.62
N GLN A 113 -4.94 -10.59 4.85
CA GLN A 113 -5.83 -9.76 4.02
C GLN A 113 -6.82 -9.01 4.92
N ALA A 114 -7.03 -7.73 4.65
CA ALA A 114 -8.03 -6.93 5.35
C ALA A 114 -9.46 -7.37 4.99
N ALA A 115 -10.42 -7.05 5.85
CA ALA A 115 -11.84 -7.19 5.56
C ALA A 115 -12.50 -5.80 5.55
N ILE A 116 -13.46 -5.60 4.64
CA ILE A 116 -14.30 -4.41 4.56
C ILE A 116 -15.72 -4.86 4.89
N GLY A 117 -16.35 -4.23 5.90
CA GLY A 117 -17.69 -4.58 6.38
C GLY A 117 -18.23 -3.58 7.38
#